data_AF-A0A8D8JTX4-F1
#
_entry.id   AF-A0A8D8JTX4-F1
#
_cell.length_a   1.000
_cell.length_b   1.000
_cell.length_c   1.000
_cell.angle_alpha   90.00
_cell.angle_beta   90.00
_cell.angle_gamma   90.00
#
_symmetry.space_group_name_H-M   'P 1'
#
loop_
_entity.id
_entity.type
_entity.pdbx_description
1 polymer ?
#
loop_
_entity_poly.entity_id
_entity_poly.type
_entity_poly.pdbx_seq_one_letter_code
_entity_poly.pdbx_strand_id
1 'polypeptide(L)'
;MASIVRKIISTKKVPKAPAPYNQAVVADRTVYLSGVLGMELESLKLVDGGAPAQTAKALENLTLLLKESGSGVEKVVKTTILLANMDDYAAVNDEYKRVFSSNFPARTCFAVNKLP
;
A
#
# COMPACT_ATOMS: atom_id res chain seq x y z
N MET A 1 3.95 -3.49 -34.37
CA MET A 1 3.75 -4.37 -33.20
C MET A 1 3.17 -3.53 -32.07
N ALA A 2 2.14 -3.99 -31.37
CA ALA A 2 1.61 -3.26 -30.22
C ALA A 2 2.66 -3.24 -29.11
N SER A 3 3.08 -2.05 -28.68
CA SER A 3 4.05 -1.86 -27.59
C SER A 3 3.32 -1.50 -26.31
N ILE A 4 3.73 -2.09 -25.19
CA ILE A 4 3.21 -1.75 -23.86
C ILE A 4 3.92 -0.49 -23.38
N VAL A 5 3.14 0.54 -23.02
CA VAL A 5 3.68 1.72 -22.33
C VAL A 5 3.87 1.39 -20.86
N ARG A 6 5.12 1.47 -20.40
CA ARG A 6 5.50 1.38 -18.98
C ARG A 6 5.68 2.79 -18.43
N LYS A 7 4.91 3.15 -17.40
CA LYS A 7 5.02 4.44 -16.71
C LYS A 7 5.46 4.23 -15.26
N ILE A 8 6.51 4.93 -14.86
CA ILE A 8 6.99 4.94 -13.48
C ILE A 8 6.21 5.98 -12.69
N ILE A 9 5.71 5.57 -11.53
CA ILE A 9 5.04 6.48 -10.60
C ILE A 9 6.02 6.81 -9.47
N SER A 10 6.28 8.10 -9.33
CA SER A 10 7.15 8.67 -8.31
C SER A 10 6.53 9.97 -7.82
N THR A 11 6.11 10.01 -6.57
CA THR A 11 5.50 11.18 -5.94
C THR A 11 6.27 11.59 -4.68
N LYS A 12 6.23 12.88 -4.36
CA LYS A 12 6.82 13.43 -3.13
C LYS A 12 5.87 13.36 -1.93
N LYS A 13 4.64 12.86 -2.11
CA LYS A 13 3.60 12.81 -1.08
C LYS A 13 3.66 11.56 -0.20
N VAL A 14 4.39 10.54 -0.64
CA VAL A 14 4.60 9.30 0.11
C VAL A 14 6.10 9.00 0.16
N PRO A 15 6.58 8.27 1.19
CA PRO A 15 7.99 7.94 1.32
C PRO A 15 8.57 7.35 0.03
N LYS A 16 9.75 7.84 -0.37
CA LYS A 16 10.45 7.32 -1.55
C LYS A 16 10.94 5.89 -1.29
N ALA A 17 11.11 5.13 -2.37
CA ALA A 17 11.75 3.83 -2.29
C ALA A 17 13.21 4.01 -1.82
N PRO A 18 13.63 3.42 -0.68
CA PRO A 18 15.00 3.49 -0.18
C PRO A 18 15.95 2.50 -0.87
N ALA A 19 15.43 1.66 -1.78
CA ALA A 19 16.16 0.61 -2.48
C ALA A 19 15.78 0.59 -3.98
N PRO A 20 16.34 -0.31 -4.83
CA PRO A 20 16.16 -0.25 -6.28
C PRO A 20 14.78 -0.77 -6.75
N TYR A 21 13.72 -0.13 -6.29
CA TYR A 21 12.33 -0.37 -6.71
C TYR A 21 11.58 0.97 -6.86
N ASN A 22 10.42 0.94 -7.51
CA ASN A 22 9.57 2.13 -7.69
C ASN A 22 8.37 2.08 -6.76
N GLN A 23 7.84 3.23 -6.33
CA GLN A 23 6.63 3.25 -5.49
C GLN A 23 5.48 2.51 -6.18
N ALA A 24 5.24 2.83 -7.45
CA ALA A 24 4.37 2.03 -8.32
C ALA A 24 4.85 2.05 -9.77
N VAL A 25 4.39 1.07 -10.55
CA VAL A 25 4.60 0.97 -11.99
C VAL A 25 3.26 0.72 -12.65
N VAL A 26 2.94 1.52 -13.66
CA VAL A 26 1.79 1.29 -14.53
C VAL A 26 2.26 0.58 -15.79
N ALA A 27 1.65 -0.55 -16.11
CA ALA A 27 1.81 -1.26 -17.36
C ALA A 27 0.44 -1.34 -18.05
N ASP A 28 0.30 -0.60 -19.15
CA ASP A 28 -0.99 -0.38 -19.82
C ASP A 28 -2.05 0.14 -18.83
N ARG A 29 -3.03 -0.69 -18.43
CA ARG A 29 -4.10 -0.32 -17.49
C ARG A 29 -3.93 -0.88 -16.08
N THR A 30 -2.86 -1.62 -15.82
CA THR A 30 -2.62 -2.25 -14.52
C THR A 30 -1.61 -1.45 -13.72
N VAL A 31 -1.97 -1.12 -12.47
CA VAL A 31 -1.08 -0.46 -11.53
C VAL A 31 -0.53 -1.50 -10.55
N TYR A 32 0.78 -1.66 -10.54
CA TYR A 32 1.49 -2.46 -9.54
C TYR A 32 2.08 -1.52 -8.49
N LEU A 33 1.58 -1.61 -7.26
CA LEU A 33 2.14 -0.90 -6.11
C LEU A 33 3.19 -1.79 -5.44
N SER A 34 4.28 -1.18 -5.00
CA SER A 34 5.23 -1.83 -4.08
C SER A 34 4.62 -1.95 -2.68
N GLY A 35 5.34 -2.61 -1.77
CA GLY A 35 4.95 -2.66 -0.36
C GLY A 35 4.82 -1.25 0.22
N VAL A 36 3.65 -0.95 0.80
CA VAL A 36 3.35 0.34 1.42
C VAL A 36 3.37 0.14 2.93
N LEU A 37 4.26 0.87 3.61
CA LEU A 37 4.40 0.85 5.06
C LEU A 37 3.73 2.08 5.68
N GLY A 38 3.40 1.96 6.97
CA GLY A 38 2.88 3.04 7.80
C GLY A 38 3.95 4.02 8.23
N MET A 39 4.72 4.56 7.28
CA MET A 39 5.82 5.48 7.54
C MET A 39 5.39 6.93 7.33
N GLU A 40 5.93 7.83 8.16
CA GLU A 40 5.84 9.27 7.96
C GLU A 40 6.78 9.76 6.87
N LEU A 41 6.30 10.74 6.09
CA LEU A 41 7.03 11.28 4.94
C LEU A 41 8.32 11.99 5.36
N GLU A 42 8.26 12.74 6.46
CA GLU A 42 9.35 13.62 6.90
C GLU A 42 10.42 12.84 7.66
N SER A 43 10.00 12.02 8.62
CA SER A 43 10.93 11.28 9.48
C SER A 43 11.40 9.96 8.86
N LEU A 44 10.67 9.44 7.87
CA LEU A 44 10.88 8.11 7.27
C LEU A 44 10.86 6.98 8.32
N LYS A 45 10.18 7.20 9.44
CA LYS A 45 9.97 6.21 10.50
C LYS A 45 8.52 5.72 10.48
N LEU A 46 8.31 4.51 10.97
CA LEU A 46 6.96 4.02 11.25
C LEU A 46 6.28 4.95 12.25
N VAL A 47 4.99 5.19 12.04
CA VAL A 47 4.18 5.94 13.01
C VAL A 47 4.09 5.19 14.34
N ASP A 48 4.04 5.97 15.41
CA ASP A 48 3.75 5.45 16.75
C ASP A 48 2.28 4.97 16.85
N GLY A 49 1.99 4.11 17.83
CA GLY A 49 0.65 3.55 18.03
C GLY A 49 0.46 2.12 17.50
N GLY A 50 1.54 1.45 17.10
CA GLY A 50 1.55 0.03 16.75
C GLY A 50 0.85 -0.31 15.44
N ALA A 51 0.47 -1.58 15.27
CA ALA A 51 -0.11 -2.09 14.03
C ALA A 51 -1.36 -1.33 13.53
N PRO A 52 -2.30 -0.86 14.38
CA PRO A 52 -3.47 -0.11 13.89
C PRO A 52 -3.07 1.23 13.27
N ALA A 53 -2.26 2.03 13.97
CA ALA A 53 -1.80 3.33 13.47
C ALA A 53 -0.95 3.16 12.20
N GLN A 54 -0.06 2.18 12.18
CA GLN A 54 0.74 1.85 11.00
C GLN A 54 -0.11 1.39 9.82
N THR A 55 -1.18 0.62 10.07
CA THR A 55 -2.12 0.20 9.02
C THR A 55 -2.87 1.39 8.45
N ALA A 56 -3.41 2.26 9.30
CA ALA A 56 -4.10 3.47 8.86
C ALA A 56 -3.18 4.34 7.98
N LYS A 57 -1.93 4.55 8.42
CA LYS A 57 -0.94 5.31 7.64
C LYS A 57 -0.54 4.61 6.33
N ALA A 58 -0.38 3.29 6.35
CA ALA A 58 -0.08 2.52 5.14
C ALA A 58 -1.21 2.65 4.10
N LEU A 59 -2.47 2.61 4.55
CA LEU A 59 -3.63 2.76 3.67
C LEU A 59 -3.80 4.20 3.16
N GLU A 60 -3.46 5.21 3.95
CA GLU A 60 -3.38 6.62 3.52
C GLU A 60 -2.34 6.76 2.38
N ASN A 61 -1.13 6.27 2.61
CA ASN A 61 -0.04 6.27 1.63
C ASN A 61 -0.43 5.52 0.35
N LEU A 62 -1.10 4.37 0.48
CA LEU A 62 -1.59 3.58 -0.65
C LEU A 62 -2.63 4.36 -1.46
N THR A 63 -3.56 5.03 -0.79
CA THR A 63 -4.61 5.84 -1.43
C THR A 63 -4.00 7.01 -2.21
N LEU A 64 -3.04 7.71 -1.62
CA LEU A 64 -2.29 8.77 -2.29
C LEU A 64 -1.55 8.24 -3.53
N LEU A 65 -0.89 7.09 -3.41
CA LEU A 65 -0.12 6.51 -4.51
C LEU A 65 -1.02 6.02 -5.66
N LEU A 66 -2.19 5.46 -5.36
CA LEU A 66 -3.21 5.12 -6.36
C LEU A 66 -3.66 6.38 -7.12
N LYS A 67 -3.94 7.48 -6.41
CA LYS A 67 -4.32 8.76 -7.02
C LYS A 67 -3.25 9.31 -7.94
N GLU A 68 -1.98 9.28 -7.52
CA GLU A 68 -0.83 9.71 -8.33
C GLU A 68 -0.59 8.79 -9.55
N SER A 69 -1.08 7.56 -9.49
CA SER A 69 -1.10 6.61 -10.60
C SER A 69 -2.27 6.84 -11.58
N GLY A 70 -3.20 7.76 -11.30
CA GLY A 70 -4.43 7.95 -12.08
C GLY A 70 -5.53 6.91 -11.77
N SER A 71 -5.46 6.27 -10.60
CA SER A 71 -6.39 5.24 -10.12
C SER A 71 -7.04 5.66 -8.79
N GLY A 72 -7.74 4.72 -8.15
CA GLY A 72 -8.43 4.92 -6.86
C GLY A 72 -8.65 3.61 -6.12
N VAL A 73 -9.05 3.71 -4.85
CA VAL A 73 -9.27 2.55 -3.96
C VAL A 73 -10.36 1.61 -4.48
N GLU A 74 -11.35 2.17 -5.18
CA GLU A 74 -12.45 1.45 -5.82
C GLU A 74 -12.02 0.54 -6.98
N LYS A 75 -10.81 0.76 -7.53
CA LYS A 75 -10.24 -0.03 -8.62
C LYS A 75 -9.24 -1.08 -8.14
N VAL A 76 -9.03 -1.20 -6.82
CA VAL A 76 -8.13 -2.20 -6.26
C VAL A 76 -8.77 -3.57 -6.37
N VAL A 77 -8.14 -4.46 -7.13
CA VAL A 77 -8.65 -5.82 -7.36
C VAL A 77 -8.03 -6.86 -6.44
N LYS A 78 -6.82 -6.60 -5.92
CA LYS A 78 -6.07 -7.53 -5.07
C LYS A 78 -5.22 -6.77 -4.04
N THR A 79 -5.22 -7.24 -2.79
CA THR A 79 -4.31 -6.78 -1.73
C THR A 79 -3.58 -7.96 -1.09
N THR A 80 -2.35 -7.73 -0.64
CA THR A 80 -1.59 -8.67 0.19
C THR A 80 -1.19 -7.93 1.46
N ILE A 81 -1.63 -8.44 2.61
CA ILE A 81 -1.34 -7.87 3.93
C ILE A 81 -0.32 -8.79 4.61
N LEU A 82 0.82 -8.21 4.95
CA LEU A 82 1.90 -8.91 5.65
C LEU A 82 1.94 -8.35 7.07
N LEU A 83 1.74 -9.20 8.07
CA LEU A 83 1.71 -8.80 9.48
C LEU A 83 3.02 -9.21 10.18
N ALA A 84 3.49 -8.40 11.12
CA ALA A 84 4.59 -8.80 12.00
C ALA A 84 4.10 -9.74 13.11
N ASN A 85 2.88 -9.53 13.62
CA ASN A 85 2.21 -10.41 14.56
C ASN A 85 0.78 -10.70 14.08
N MET A 86 0.35 -11.96 14.15
CA MET A 86 -1.01 -12.36 13.78
C MET A 86 -2.06 -11.91 14.81
N ASP A 87 -1.66 -11.60 16.05
CA ASP A 87 -2.56 -11.05 17.06
C ASP A 87 -3.17 -9.70 16.64
N ASP A 88 -2.47 -8.96 15.77
CA ASP A 88 -2.93 -7.67 15.24
C ASP A 88 -4.02 -7.80 14.17
N TYR A 89 -4.34 -9.02 13.72
CA TYR A 89 -5.22 -9.29 12.57
C TYR A 89 -6.58 -8.57 12.69
N ALA A 90 -7.21 -8.61 13.86
CA ALA A 90 -8.50 -7.98 14.08
C ALA A 90 -8.42 -6.45 13.92
N ALA A 91 -7.44 -5.81 14.57
CA ALA A 91 -7.29 -4.36 14.54
C ALA A 91 -6.90 -3.84 13.14
N VAL A 92 -6.05 -4.58 12.42
CA VAL A 92 -5.73 -4.28 11.01
C VAL A 92 -6.96 -4.38 10.12
N ASN A 93 -7.85 -5.35 10.35
CA ASN A 93 -9.09 -5.46 9.57
C ASN A 93 -10.02 -4.27 9.77
N ASP A 94 -10.07 -3.71 10.99
CA ASP A 94 -10.94 -2.58 11.27
C ASP A 94 -10.47 -1.31 10.57
N GLU A 95 -9.16 -1.05 10.53
CA GLU A 95 -8.60 0.04 9.72
C GLU A 95 -8.76 -0.23 8.21
N TYR A 96 -8.60 -1.48 7.77
CA TYR A 96 -8.81 -1.87 6.37
C TYR A 96 -10.23 -1.56 5.87
N LYS A 97 -11.25 -1.85 6.70
CA LYS A 97 -12.67 -1.59 6.39
C LYS A 97 -13.01 -0.10 6.29
N ARG A 98 -12.21 0.79 6.90
CA ARG A 98 -12.41 2.24 6.77
C ARG A 98 -12.08 2.75 5.37
N VAL A 99 -11.17 2.07 4.67
CA VAL A 99 -10.76 2.45 3.30
C VAL A 99 -11.52 1.64 2.25
N PHE A 100 -11.70 0.34 2.48
CA PHE A 100 -12.50 -0.52 1.60
C PHE A 100 -13.86 -0.78 2.26
N SER A 101 -14.90 -0.11 1.79
CA SER A 101 -16.24 -0.17 2.40
C SER A 101 -17.24 -1.05 1.63
N SER A 102 -16.97 -1.36 0.36
CA SER A 102 -17.78 -2.23 -0.50
C SER A 102 -16.93 -2.80 -1.62
N ASN A 103 -17.40 -3.86 -2.29
CA ASN A 103 -16.68 -4.54 -3.38
C ASN A 103 -15.21 -4.85 -3.02
N PHE A 104 -15.02 -5.48 -1.86
CA PHE A 104 -13.69 -5.72 -1.29
C PHE A 104 -12.74 -6.38 -2.31
N PRO A 105 -11.47 -5.93 -2.38
CA PRO A 105 -10.47 -6.60 -3.19
C PRO A 105 -10.30 -8.06 -2.78
N ALA A 106 -9.89 -8.92 -3.71
CA ALA A 106 -9.33 -10.22 -3.32
C ALA A 106 -8.17 -9.99 -2.34
N ARG A 107 -8.00 -10.88 -1.35
CA ARG A 107 -7.05 -10.64 -0.25
C ARG A 107 -6.27 -11.87 0.15
N THR A 108 -5.00 -11.66 0.46
CA THR A 108 -4.14 -12.63 1.14
C THR A 108 -3.58 -11.95 2.39
N CYS A 109 -3.66 -12.60 3.55
CA CYS A 109 -3.18 -12.03 4.81
C CYS A 109 -2.51 -13.12 5.65
N PHE A 110 -1.26 -12.89 6.09
CA PHE A 110 -0.49 -13.80 6.94
C PHE A 110 0.61 -13.05 7.69
N ALA A 111 1.06 -13.63 8.80
CA ALA A 111 2.22 -13.15 9.53
C ALA A 111 3.53 -13.60 8.84
N VAL A 112 4.54 -12.74 8.86
CA VAL A 112 5.89 -12.99 8.34
C VAL A 112 6.92 -12.86 9.45
N ASN A 113 8.10 -13.46 9.27
CA ASN A 113 9.15 -13.42 10.29
C ASN A 113 9.62 -11.97 10.61
N LYS A 114 9.75 -11.12 9.59
CA LYS A 114 10.15 -9.73 9.76
C LYS A 114 9.71 -8.87 8.57
N LEU A 115 9.35 -7.62 8.85
CA LEU A 115 9.14 -6.57 7.86
C LEU A 115 10.33 -5.58 7.87
N PRO A 116 10.65 -4.95 6.72
CA PRO A 116 11.68 -3.92 6.63
C PRO A 116 11.47 -2.75 7.59
#